data_AF-A0AAD3APH9-F1
#
_entry.id   AF-A0AAD3APH9-F1
#
_cell.length_a   1.000
_cell.length_b   1.000
_cell.length_c   1.000
_cell.angle_alpha   90.00
_cell.angle_beta   90.00
_cell.angle_gamma   90.00
#
_symmetry.space_group_name_H-M   'P 1'
#
loop_
_entity.id
_entity.type
_entity.pdbx_description
1 polymer ?
#
loop_
_entity_poly.entity_id
_entity_poly.type
_entity_poly.pdbx_seq_one_letter_code
_entity_poly.pdbx_strand_id
1 'polypeptide(L)'
;MAFGDGPHDAALRAAWTEFCARLQRAGERAFKDHNPASGPHRVDAFRFLTQNLGQAFDLALETRDTNYPVLHSFCGPTRKLGGDCADFTYQQAWIDGRSTYRITGTRGTSRFFNVTVQGRRTPGEGVLHEPFGDAPQANLFGQQLRVGADGRFELYVGGAERGHNWLPTTP
;
A
#
# COMPACT_ATOMS: atom_id res chain seq x y z
N MET A 1 -32.13 16.35 -0.52
CA MET A 1 -32.08 15.42 -1.65
C MET A 1 -32.45 14.05 -1.12
N ALA A 2 -33.44 13.40 -1.73
CA ALA A 2 -33.85 12.04 -1.43
C ALA A 2 -33.13 11.06 -2.37
N PHE A 3 -33.13 9.77 -2.02
CA PHE A 3 -32.65 8.72 -2.91
C PHE A 3 -33.49 8.72 -4.20
N GLY A 4 -32.82 8.77 -5.35
CA GLY A 4 -33.44 8.84 -6.67
C GLY A 4 -33.36 10.22 -7.32
N ASP A 5 -32.94 11.25 -6.58
CA ASP A 5 -32.69 12.59 -7.12
C ASP A 5 -31.35 12.65 -7.90
N GLY A 6 -30.39 11.77 -7.57
CA GLY A 6 -29.07 11.70 -8.20
C GLY A 6 -28.96 10.58 -9.25
N PRO A 7 -28.31 10.82 -10.40
CA PRO A 7 -28.17 9.82 -11.47
C PRO A 7 -27.34 8.59 -11.08
N HIS A 8 -26.65 8.63 -9.93
CA HIS A 8 -25.76 7.58 -9.45
C HIS A 8 -26.21 6.96 -8.12
N ASP A 9 -27.34 7.40 -7.55
CA ASP A 9 -27.76 7.01 -6.20
C ASP A 9 -27.89 5.49 -6.05
N ALA A 10 -28.50 4.82 -7.04
CA ALA A 10 -28.67 3.37 -7.03
C ALA A 10 -27.32 2.64 -7.05
N ALA A 11 -26.36 3.10 -7.86
CA ALA A 11 -25.03 2.50 -7.96
C ALA A 11 -24.23 2.70 -6.67
N LEU A 12 -24.25 3.91 -6.08
CA LEU A 12 -23.57 4.21 -4.82
C LEU A 12 -24.13 3.38 -3.66
N ARG A 13 -25.46 3.26 -3.57
CA ARG A 13 -26.12 2.43 -2.55
C ARG A 13 -25.77 0.95 -2.71
N ALA A 14 -25.75 0.44 -3.94
CA ALA A 14 -25.36 -0.94 -4.22
C ALA A 14 -23.90 -1.21 -3.83
N ALA A 15 -22.98 -0.31 -4.20
CA ALA A 15 -21.57 -0.41 -3.86
C ALA A 15 -21.34 -0.42 -2.34
N TRP A 16 -22.03 0.45 -1.60
CA TRP A 16 -21.97 0.47 -0.14
C TRP A 16 -22.48 -0.83 0.48
N THR A 17 -23.61 -1.33 -0.01
CA THR A 17 -24.20 -2.59 0.46
C THR A 17 -23.25 -3.77 0.24
N GLU A 18 -22.64 -3.87 -0.94
CA GLU A 18 -21.67 -4.93 -1.23
C GLU A 18 -20.39 -4.79 -0.39
N PHE A 19 -19.91 -3.57 -0.16
CA PHE A 19 -18.78 -3.32 0.73
C PHE A 19 -19.05 -3.86 2.15
N CYS A 20 -20.21 -3.53 2.73
CA CYS A 20 -20.62 -4.05 4.04
C CYS A 20 -20.73 -5.58 4.04
N ALA A 21 -21.31 -6.18 3.00
CA ALA A 21 -21.41 -7.64 2.88
C ALA A 21 -20.03 -8.31 2.80
N ARG A 22 -19.08 -7.74 2.08
CA ARG A 22 -17.68 -8.20 2.03
C ARG A 22 -17.00 -8.10 3.39
N LEU A 23 -17.21 -7.00 4.11
CA LEU A 23 -16.67 -6.80 5.45
C LEU A 23 -17.19 -7.85 6.43
N GLN A 24 -18.50 -8.14 6.39
CA GLN A 24 -19.08 -9.22 7.20
C GLN A 24 -18.41 -10.57 6.89
N ARG A 25 -18.28 -10.94 5.61
CA ARG A 25 -17.58 -12.17 5.20
C ARG A 25 -16.11 -12.20 5.62
N ALA A 26 -15.43 -11.05 5.65
CA ALA A 26 -14.06 -10.96 6.14
C ALA A 26 -13.98 -11.22 7.66
N GLY A 27 -14.97 -10.79 8.43
CA GLY A 27 -15.09 -11.08 9.86
C GLY A 27 -15.11 -12.58 10.18
N GLU A 28 -15.75 -13.39 9.34
CA GLU A 28 -15.79 -14.86 9.49
C GLU A 28 -14.40 -15.50 9.44
N ARG A 29 -13.40 -14.83 8.82
CA ARG A 29 -12.01 -15.33 8.78
C ARG A 29 -11.34 -15.37 10.15
N ALA A 30 -11.89 -14.71 11.17
CA ALA A 30 -11.42 -14.85 12.55
C ALA A 30 -11.58 -16.28 13.07
N PHE A 31 -12.49 -17.09 12.49
CA PHE A 31 -12.85 -18.43 12.94
C PHE A 31 -12.32 -19.58 12.06
N LYS A 32 -11.38 -19.32 11.14
CA LYS A 32 -10.81 -20.36 10.24
C LYS A 32 -10.10 -21.49 11.02
N ASP A 33 -10.11 -22.71 10.49
CA ASP A 33 -9.69 -23.95 11.16
C ASP A 33 -8.27 -23.92 11.77
N HIS A 34 -7.34 -23.16 11.18
CA HIS A 34 -5.96 -23.08 11.66
C HIS A 34 -5.74 -21.99 12.74
N ASN A 35 -6.79 -21.29 13.17
CA ASN A 35 -6.68 -20.30 14.24
C ASN A 35 -6.92 -20.95 15.61
N PRO A 36 -6.15 -20.55 16.65
CA PRO A 36 -6.43 -20.99 18.01
C PRO A 36 -7.82 -20.51 18.48
N ALA A 37 -8.53 -21.37 19.21
CA ALA A 37 -9.82 -21.05 19.84
C ALA A 37 -9.66 -20.15 21.09
N SER A 38 -8.81 -19.13 21.00
CA SER A 38 -8.48 -18.20 22.09
C SER A 38 -9.33 -16.93 21.98
N GLY A 39 -10.07 -16.61 23.05
CA GLY A 39 -10.85 -15.37 23.14
C GLY A 39 -10.01 -14.11 22.87
N PRO A 40 -8.87 -13.91 23.55
CA PRO A 40 -7.97 -12.80 23.27
C PRO A 40 -7.51 -12.72 21.80
N HIS A 41 -7.15 -13.84 21.18
CA HIS A 41 -6.74 -13.83 19.76
C HIS A 41 -7.90 -13.49 18.81
N ARG A 42 -9.14 -13.87 19.15
CA ARG A 42 -10.32 -13.47 18.37
C ARG A 42 -10.56 -11.96 18.46
N VAL A 43 -10.46 -11.38 19.66
CA VAL A 43 -10.54 -9.92 19.86
C VAL A 43 -9.47 -9.22 19.02
N ASP A 44 -8.24 -9.73 19.04
CA ASP A 44 -7.15 -9.19 18.24
C ASP A 44 -7.38 -9.34 16.73
N ALA A 45 -7.99 -10.43 16.27
CA ALA A 45 -8.34 -10.60 14.86
C ALA A 45 -9.36 -9.55 14.38
N PHE A 46 -10.39 -9.25 15.18
CA PHE A 46 -11.34 -8.18 14.85
C PHE A 46 -10.70 -6.80 14.91
N ARG A 47 -9.83 -6.54 15.88
CA ARG A 47 -9.02 -5.32 15.91
C ARG A 47 -8.14 -5.20 14.67
N PHE A 48 -7.51 -6.28 14.23
CA PHE A 48 -6.69 -6.30 13.03
C PHE A 48 -7.53 -6.02 11.77
N LEU A 49 -8.77 -6.53 11.69
CA LEU A 49 -9.68 -6.23 10.59
C LEU A 49 -9.99 -4.73 10.49
N THR A 50 -10.22 -4.03 11.61
CA THR A 50 -10.46 -2.58 11.59
C THR A 50 -9.21 -1.79 11.18
N GLN A 51 -8.03 -2.26 11.57
CA GLN A 51 -6.77 -1.67 11.12
C GLN A 51 -6.58 -1.78 9.60
N ASN A 52 -6.88 -2.95 9.03
CA ASN A 52 -6.82 -3.17 7.59
C ASN A 52 -7.79 -2.25 6.84
N LEU A 53 -9.00 -2.02 7.36
CA LEU A 53 -9.93 -1.04 6.79
C LEU A 53 -9.33 0.37 6.78
N GLY A 54 -8.71 0.79 7.90
CA GLY A 54 -8.05 2.09 8.01
C GLY A 54 -6.85 2.27 7.08
N GLN A 55 -6.27 1.19 6.56
CA GLN A 55 -5.26 1.24 5.49
C GLN A 55 -5.93 1.21 4.11
N ALA A 56 -6.97 0.39 3.94
CA ALA A 56 -7.66 0.22 2.67
C ALA A 56 -8.29 1.52 2.16
N PHE A 57 -8.78 2.40 3.04
CA PHE A 57 -9.36 3.67 2.61
C PHE A 57 -8.33 4.63 2.02
N ASP A 58 -7.21 4.85 2.71
CA ASP A 58 -6.10 5.65 2.17
C ASP A 58 -5.70 5.13 0.77
N LEU A 59 -5.59 3.80 0.64
CA LEU A 59 -5.08 3.14 -0.56
C LEU A 59 -6.05 3.11 -1.73
N ALA A 60 -7.31 2.79 -1.45
CA ALA A 60 -8.31 2.56 -2.49
C ALA A 60 -9.04 3.85 -2.90
N LEU A 61 -9.13 4.82 -1.99
CA LEU A 61 -9.94 6.02 -2.17
C LEU A 61 -9.09 7.28 -2.25
N GLU A 62 -8.23 7.51 -1.26
CA GLU A 62 -7.60 8.83 -1.08
C GLU A 62 -6.36 9.05 -1.95
N THR A 63 -5.55 7.99 -2.17
CA THR A 63 -4.26 8.13 -2.87
C THR A 63 -4.17 7.32 -4.17
N ARG A 64 -5.30 6.79 -4.67
CA ARG A 64 -5.32 5.82 -5.78
C ARG A 64 -4.93 6.44 -7.13
N ASP A 65 -5.13 7.75 -7.32
CA ASP A 65 -4.82 8.43 -8.58
C ASP A 65 -3.31 8.54 -8.79
N THR A 66 -2.81 7.77 -9.75
CA THR A 66 -1.39 7.71 -10.09
C THR A 66 -0.89 9.01 -10.73
N ASN A 67 -1.76 9.86 -11.27
CA ASN A 67 -1.34 11.16 -11.82
C ASN A 67 -1.00 12.17 -10.71
N TYR A 68 -1.52 11.96 -9.51
CA TYR A 68 -1.29 12.79 -8.33
C TYR A 68 -0.81 11.94 -7.15
N PRO A 69 0.38 11.31 -7.28
CA PRO A 69 0.84 10.34 -6.29
C PRO A 69 1.13 11.01 -4.95
N VAL A 70 0.69 10.37 -3.88
CA VAL A 70 0.93 10.82 -2.50
C VAL A 70 1.70 9.74 -1.74
N LEU A 71 2.87 10.12 -1.22
CA LEU A 71 3.59 9.31 -0.24
C LEU A 71 2.83 9.36 1.09
N HIS A 72 2.36 8.19 1.54
CA HIS A 72 1.64 8.05 2.79
C HIS A 72 2.12 6.83 3.57
N SER A 73 1.89 6.85 4.88
CA SER A 73 2.27 5.76 5.78
C SER A 73 1.47 4.49 5.47
N PHE A 74 2.15 3.47 4.98
CA PHE A 74 1.51 2.20 4.65
C PHE A 74 1.05 1.45 5.90
N CYS A 75 1.87 1.48 6.96
CA CYS A 75 1.57 0.90 8.26
C CYS A 75 2.19 1.76 9.37
N GLY A 76 1.88 1.43 10.63
CA GLY A 76 2.38 2.15 11.78
C GLY A 76 1.97 1.51 13.12
N PRO A 77 2.14 2.20 14.25
CA PRO A 77 1.82 1.66 15.57
C PRO A 77 0.36 1.22 15.72
N THR A 78 -0.56 1.88 15.00
CA THR A 78 -2.01 1.63 15.08
C THR A 78 -2.59 0.92 13.86
N ARG A 79 -1.77 0.60 12.85
CA ARG A 79 -2.19 -0.06 11.60
C ARG A 79 -1.12 -1.07 11.17
N LYS A 80 -1.36 -2.36 11.37
CA LYS A 80 -0.37 -3.43 11.20
C LYS A 80 -0.57 -4.24 9.94
N LEU A 81 0.50 -4.85 9.42
CA LEU A 81 0.47 -5.73 8.24
C LEU A 81 0.43 -7.23 8.60
N GLY A 82 0.67 -7.57 9.87
CA GLY A 82 0.83 -8.97 10.30
C GLY A 82 2.22 -9.53 10.00
N GLY A 83 3.24 -8.66 10.02
CA GLY A 83 4.64 -8.97 9.73
C GLY A 83 5.51 -7.74 9.49
N ASP A 84 4.98 -6.54 9.73
CA ASP A 84 5.75 -5.30 9.65
C ASP A 84 6.86 -5.27 10.71
N CYS A 85 8.04 -4.81 10.30
CA CYS A 85 9.16 -4.61 11.21
C CYS A 85 8.92 -3.35 12.04
N ALA A 86 8.95 -3.47 13.37
CA ALA A 86 8.70 -2.36 14.28
C ALA A 86 9.73 -1.22 14.17
N ASP A 87 10.93 -1.52 13.65
CA ASP A 87 12.02 -0.54 13.47
C ASP A 87 11.91 0.23 12.15
N PHE A 88 11.01 -0.17 11.24
CA PHE A 88 10.92 0.41 9.90
C PHE A 88 9.78 1.43 9.81
N THR A 89 10.04 2.50 9.06
CA THR A 89 9.00 3.41 8.59
C THR A 89 8.63 3.04 7.16
N TYR A 90 7.39 2.61 6.96
CA TYR A 90 6.89 2.22 5.64
C TYR A 90 6.09 3.35 5.03
N GLN A 91 6.53 3.82 3.87
CA GLN A 91 5.82 4.79 3.05
C GLN A 91 5.56 4.17 1.68
N GLN A 92 4.45 4.53 1.05
CA GLN A 92 4.18 4.13 -0.33
C GLN A 92 3.36 5.16 -1.09
N ALA A 93 3.35 5.02 -2.41
CA ALA A 93 2.52 5.78 -3.32
C ALA A 93 2.10 4.87 -4.48
N TRP A 94 0.90 5.09 -5.02
CA TRP A 94 0.50 4.48 -6.28
C TRP A 94 1.22 5.15 -7.44
N ILE A 95 1.68 4.33 -8.37
CA ILE A 95 2.24 4.76 -9.66
C ILE A 95 1.64 3.89 -10.76
N ASP A 96 1.68 4.38 -11.99
CA ASP A 96 1.46 3.58 -13.19
C ASP A 96 2.78 3.32 -13.91
N GLY A 97 2.87 2.21 -14.63
CA GLY A 97 4.09 1.77 -15.31
C GLY A 97 4.52 2.63 -16.50
N ARG A 98 3.63 3.48 -17.01
CA ARG A 98 3.79 4.23 -18.28
C ARG A 98 4.26 5.65 -18.04
N SER A 99 3.99 6.21 -16.86
CA SER A 99 4.42 7.55 -16.46
C SER A 99 5.86 7.57 -15.93
N THR A 100 6.40 8.77 -15.74
CA THR A 100 7.71 8.99 -15.10
C THR A 100 7.52 9.86 -13.87
N TYR A 101 8.08 9.40 -12.76
CA TYR A 101 7.96 10.04 -11.46
C TYR A 101 9.31 10.50 -10.94
N ARG A 102 9.29 11.46 -10.01
CA ARG A 102 10.49 11.95 -9.32
C ARG A 102 10.25 12.05 -7.82
N ILE A 103 11.07 11.32 -7.05
CA ILE A 103 11.12 11.42 -5.59
C ILE A 103 12.31 12.32 -5.24
N THR A 104 12.09 13.36 -4.44
CA THR A 104 13.14 14.28 -4.00
C THR A 104 13.09 14.50 -2.51
N GLY A 105 14.23 14.82 -1.90
CA GLY A 105 14.29 15.12 -0.47
C GLY A 105 15.72 15.03 0.06
N THR A 106 15.84 14.90 1.38
CA THR A 106 17.13 14.67 2.07
C THR A 106 17.29 13.20 2.39
N ARG A 107 18.50 12.64 2.24
CA ARG A 107 18.78 11.24 2.59
C ARG A 107 18.59 10.95 4.08
N GLY A 108 18.77 11.96 4.93
CA GLY A 108 18.72 11.81 6.38
C GLY A 108 19.79 10.85 6.90
N THR A 109 19.56 10.26 8.07
CA THR A 109 20.59 9.49 8.80
C THR A 109 20.25 8.02 9.01
N SER A 110 19.09 7.55 8.52
CA SER A 110 18.69 6.14 8.69
C SER A 110 19.73 5.20 8.08
N ARG A 111 20.15 4.20 8.86
CA ARG A 111 21.15 3.20 8.45
C ARG A 111 20.64 2.30 7.34
N PHE A 112 19.34 1.98 7.37
CA PHE A 112 18.67 1.25 6.31
C PHE A 112 17.68 2.17 5.58
N PHE A 113 17.74 2.15 4.25
CA PHE A 113 16.83 2.87 3.37
C PHE A 113 16.70 2.08 2.08
N ASN A 114 15.49 1.89 1.60
CA ASN A 114 15.20 1.17 0.37
C ASN A 114 13.98 1.79 -0.32
N VAL A 115 14.04 1.92 -1.64
CA VAL A 115 12.89 2.24 -2.48
C VAL A 115 12.64 1.06 -3.40
N THR A 116 11.42 0.55 -3.37
CA THR A 116 11.01 -0.63 -4.14
C THR A 116 9.89 -0.27 -5.09
N VAL A 117 10.06 -0.62 -6.37
CA VAL A 117 8.94 -0.69 -7.30
C VAL A 117 8.29 -2.05 -7.12
N GLN A 118 7.01 -2.05 -6.76
CA GLN A 118 6.20 -3.26 -6.61
C GLN A 118 5.25 -3.37 -7.80
N GLY A 119 5.11 -4.59 -8.31
CA GLY A 119 4.24 -4.90 -9.44
C GLY A 119 3.28 -6.03 -9.09
N ARG A 120 2.21 -6.15 -9.87
CA ARG A 120 1.13 -7.12 -9.63
C ARG A 120 1.69 -8.53 -9.46
N ARG A 121 1.29 -9.19 -8.38
CA ARG A 121 1.61 -10.62 -8.19
C ARG A 121 0.67 -11.50 -9.00
N THR A 122 1.20 -12.58 -9.59
CA THR A 122 0.39 -13.60 -10.30
C THR A 122 -0.62 -14.22 -9.35
N PRO A 123 -1.92 -14.26 -9.69
CA PRO A 123 -2.93 -14.91 -8.86
C PRO A 123 -2.69 -16.41 -8.68
N GLY A 124 -2.97 -16.88 -7.47
CA GLY A 124 -2.81 -18.28 -7.08
C GLY A 124 -3.41 -18.54 -5.71
N GLU A 125 -3.60 -19.82 -5.39
CA GLU A 125 -4.08 -20.23 -4.08
C GLU A 125 -3.11 -19.79 -2.98
N GLY A 126 -3.63 -19.14 -1.93
CA GLY A 126 -2.82 -18.65 -0.80
C GLY A 126 -1.96 -17.42 -1.11
N VAL A 127 -2.05 -16.85 -2.31
CA VAL A 127 -1.35 -15.62 -2.67
C VAL A 127 -2.07 -14.40 -2.07
N LEU A 128 -1.37 -13.65 -1.22
CA LEU A 128 -1.83 -12.34 -0.78
C LEU A 128 -1.86 -11.38 -1.99
N HIS A 129 -2.95 -10.63 -2.11
CA HIS A 129 -3.22 -9.73 -3.22
C HIS A 129 -3.28 -8.27 -2.77
N GLU A 130 -3.24 -7.34 -3.74
CA GLU A 130 -3.32 -5.89 -3.54
C GLU A 130 -4.26 -5.49 -2.38
N PRO A 131 -3.83 -4.53 -1.54
CA PRO A 131 -2.57 -3.79 -1.57
C PRO A 131 -1.42 -4.50 -0.83
N PHE A 132 -1.63 -5.73 -0.35
CA PHE A 132 -0.69 -6.44 0.51
C PHE A 132 -0.02 -7.57 -0.29
N GLY A 133 1.26 -7.39 -0.66
CA GLY A 133 2.06 -8.48 -1.23
C GLY A 133 2.20 -8.49 -2.75
N ASP A 134 2.31 -7.31 -3.35
CA ASP A 134 2.85 -7.19 -4.71
C ASP A 134 4.29 -7.71 -4.78
N ALA A 135 4.70 -8.13 -5.98
CA ALA A 135 6.02 -8.68 -6.23
C ALA A 135 7.03 -7.54 -6.45
N PRO A 136 8.14 -7.48 -5.69
CA PRO A 136 9.21 -6.52 -5.96
C PRO A 136 9.75 -6.70 -7.39
N GLN A 137 9.70 -5.64 -8.19
CA GLN A 137 10.20 -5.62 -9.57
C GLN A 137 11.60 -4.99 -9.64
N ALA A 138 11.83 -3.94 -8.86
CA ALA A 138 13.11 -3.26 -8.79
C ALA A 138 13.33 -2.68 -7.39
N ASN A 139 14.59 -2.59 -6.97
CA ASN A 139 14.99 -2.09 -5.65
C ASN A 139 16.20 -1.19 -5.77
N LEU A 140 16.24 -0.15 -4.94
CA LEU A 140 17.40 0.73 -4.79
C LEU A 140 17.65 0.99 -3.31
N PHE A 141 18.79 0.53 -2.83
CA PHE A 141 19.22 0.73 -1.45
C PHE A 141 19.89 2.08 -1.27
N GLY A 142 19.82 2.62 -0.04
CA GLY A 142 20.37 3.94 0.28
C GLY A 142 21.87 4.09 0.05
N GLN A 143 22.64 3.00 0.01
CA GLN A 143 24.08 3.04 -0.34
C GLN A 143 24.34 3.20 -1.84
N GLN A 144 23.34 2.91 -2.69
CA GLN A 144 23.41 3.05 -4.14
C GLN A 144 22.98 4.45 -4.60
N LEU A 145 22.33 5.23 -3.73
CA LEU A 145 21.95 6.61 -4.04
C LEU A 145 23.18 7.51 -4.14
N ARG A 146 23.26 8.28 -5.22
CA ARG A 146 24.08 9.48 -5.27
C ARG A 146 23.37 10.60 -4.55
N VAL A 147 24.00 11.11 -3.50
CA VAL A 147 23.50 12.20 -2.66
C VAL A 147 24.41 13.41 -2.87
N GLY A 148 23.81 14.58 -3.05
CA GLY A 148 24.53 15.85 -3.16
C GLY A 148 25.27 16.20 -1.87
N ALA A 149 26.22 17.13 -1.97
CA ALA A 149 26.99 17.61 -0.81
C ALA A 149 26.10 18.27 0.28
N ASP A 150 24.91 18.73 -0.10
CA ASP A 150 23.87 19.27 0.78
C ASP A 150 22.97 18.20 1.43
N GLY A 151 23.27 16.91 1.19
CA GLY A 151 22.50 15.78 1.69
C GLY A 151 21.20 15.51 0.93
N ARG A 152 20.93 16.23 -0.17
CA ARG A 152 19.73 16.03 -1.00
C ARG A 152 19.93 14.98 -2.08
N PHE A 153 18.84 14.35 -2.49
CA PHE A 153 18.82 13.44 -3.62
C PHE A 153 17.57 13.64 -4.47
N GLU A 154 17.66 13.23 -5.73
CA GLU A 154 16.54 13.03 -6.63
C GLU A 154 16.62 11.60 -7.16
N LEU A 155 15.49 10.91 -7.20
CA LEU A 155 15.34 9.56 -7.74
C LEU A 155 14.22 9.57 -8.78
N TYR A 156 14.54 9.14 -10.00
CA TYR A 156 13.58 8.97 -11.08
C TYR A 156 13.01 7.55 -11.05
N VAL A 157 11.70 7.40 -11.24
CA VAL A 157 11.01 6.10 -11.28
C VAL A 157 10.23 5.99 -12.59
N GLY A 158 10.50 4.94 -13.35
CA GLY A 158 9.91 4.70 -14.67
C GLY A 158 10.57 5.48 -15.80
N GLY A 159 9.94 5.41 -16.99
CA GLY A 159 10.47 6.01 -18.22
C GLY A 159 11.77 5.38 -18.72
N ALA A 160 12.45 6.08 -19.64
CA ALA A 160 13.77 5.68 -20.12
C ALA A 160 14.81 5.70 -18.99
N GLU A 161 15.82 4.83 -19.08
CA GLU A 161 16.94 4.75 -18.14
C GLU A 161 17.65 6.11 -17.98
N ARG A 162 17.92 6.49 -16.73
CA ARG A 162 18.41 7.83 -16.39
C ARG A 162 19.46 7.81 -15.28
N GLY A 163 20.73 7.86 -15.67
CA GLY A 163 21.83 8.06 -14.73
C GLY A 163 21.82 7.04 -13.58
N HIS A 164 22.31 7.45 -12.40
CA HIS A 164 22.49 6.53 -11.28
C HIS A 164 21.26 6.40 -10.38
N ASN A 165 20.54 7.50 -10.14
CA ASN A 165 19.37 7.49 -9.27
C ASN A 165 18.11 7.25 -10.12
N TRP A 166 17.97 6.01 -10.59
CA TRP A 166 16.83 5.60 -11.40
C TRP A 166 16.36 4.20 -11.05
N LEU A 167 15.04 3.99 -11.10
CA LEU A 167 14.38 2.70 -10.93
C LEU A 167 13.47 2.40 -12.12
N PRO A 168 13.59 1.24 -12.78
CA PRO A 168 12.67 0.85 -13.83
C PRO A 168 11.28 0.50 -13.27
N THR A 169 10.26 0.67 -14.13
CA THR A 169 8.89 0.18 -13.91
C THR A 169 8.53 -0.86 -14.96
N THR A 170 7.50 -1.66 -14.68
CA THR A 170 6.86 -2.54 -15.67
C THR A 170 5.60 -1.85 -16.21
N PRO A 171 5.33 -1.87 -17.53
CA PRO A 171 4.11 -1.32 -18.11
C PRO A 171 2.81 -1.89 -17.54
#